data_AF-A0A1Y2IE43-F1
#
_entry.id   AF-A0A1Y2IE43-F1
#
_cell.length_a   1.000
_cell.length_b   1.000
_cell.length_c   1.000
_cell.angle_alpha   90.00
_cell.angle_beta   90.00
_cell.angle_gamma   90.00
#
_symmetry.space_group_name_H-M   'P 1'
#
loop_
_entity.id
_entity.type
_entity.pdbx_description
1 polymer ?
#
loop_
_entity_poly.entity_id
_entity_poly.type
_entity_poly.pdbx_seq_one_letter_code
_entity_poly.pdbx_strand_id
1 'polypeptide(L)'
;MVRSFPGPPGNLPVNSGSGGERLEIPGGYSALALPRGYGAEADVHVPIGPEAYRVPKAESTGTSTSTYWSDEETERLLVAIFGDTEKELQPITQFEHFEKNPERACRKIEAEVFKGSRSMSAIKSRYMRLRKIFQNFLTFEGHTGGGGDPDLKRPKNWKSLSLDDVEERLAKTRAAGKECGDMTARLYKRWQENGWYDMFYGQLQDHPNMRRPDEMEYRSGRLSPYQPVAAEREDTSESSEQSGSEDNDPDRNAASDDASAPSTPSKRPVQAKTPLKRTSPSPALRASDRSKTPRHSTVTAKRPGVPEPKHPGKVSKTQSLSNRTGEFLSATSTYLQTAHDTSKQQLELATRQFTSSEARHERKLGLEERQVAIEEKRLQKEIQTEERRAAQMISNRRPRRL
;
A
#
# COMPACT_ATOMS: atom_id res chain seq x y z
N MET A 1 26.37 -46.29 32.18
CA MET A 1 26.55 -46.36 30.72
C MET A 1 26.49 -44.94 30.18
N VAL A 2 27.65 -44.43 29.76
CA VAL A 2 27.85 -43.07 29.26
C VAL A 2 27.28 -42.99 27.83
N ARG A 3 26.36 -42.05 27.59
CA ARG A 3 25.95 -41.67 26.23
C ARG A 3 26.16 -40.17 26.06
N SER A 4 27.25 -39.85 25.37
CA SER A 4 27.61 -38.52 24.91
C SER A 4 26.56 -37.96 23.95
N PHE A 5 26.15 -36.71 24.16
CA PHE A 5 25.40 -35.94 23.17
C PHE A 5 26.37 -35.21 22.24
N PRO A 6 26.12 -35.19 20.91
CA PRO A 6 26.91 -34.44 19.95
C PRO A 6 26.60 -32.94 20.05
N GLY A 7 27.66 -32.12 20.08
CA GLY A 7 27.57 -30.66 20.08
C GLY A 7 26.99 -30.07 18.79
N PRO A 8 26.60 -28.78 18.81
CA PRO A 8 25.97 -28.11 17.69
C PRO A 8 26.95 -27.89 16.52
N PRO A 9 26.52 -28.08 15.26
CA PRO A 9 27.37 -27.79 14.11
C PRO A 9 27.56 -26.29 13.92
N GLY A 10 28.82 -25.91 13.69
CA GLY A 10 29.28 -24.54 13.58
C GLY A 10 28.92 -23.83 12.26
N ASN A 11 29.01 -22.50 12.36
CA ASN A 11 29.38 -21.51 11.37
C ASN A 11 29.04 -21.79 9.89
N LEU A 12 27.99 -21.12 9.43
CA LEU A 12 27.76 -20.86 8.01
C LEU A 12 28.58 -19.63 7.55
N PRO A 13 29.13 -19.64 6.32
CA PRO A 13 29.92 -18.55 5.79
C PRO A 13 29.07 -17.32 5.44
N VAL A 14 29.59 -16.15 5.82
CA VAL A 14 29.11 -14.81 5.43
C VAL A 14 29.27 -14.67 3.92
N ASN A 15 28.16 -14.62 3.19
CA ASN A 15 28.14 -14.35 1.75
C ASN A 15 27.88 -12.85 1.53
N SER A 16 28.96 -12.08 1.43
CA SER A 16 28.96 -10.64 1.16
C SER A 16 28.71 -10.35 -0.33
N GLY A 17 27.48 -10.57 -0.80
CA GLY A 17 27.05 -10.23 -2.16
C GLY A 17 26.47 -8.82 -2.27
N SER A 18 27.32 -7.79 -2.23
CA SER A 18 26.91 -6.39 -2.46
C SER A 18 26.68 -6.13 -3.95
N GLY A 19 25.51 -6.50 -4.46
CA GLY A 19 25.02 -6.13 -5.79
C GLY A 19 24.29 -4.78 -5.74
N GLY A 20 25.03 -3.68 -5.82
CA GLY A 20 24.46 -2.34 -5.94
C GLY A 20 23.93 -2.08 -7.35
N GLU A 21 22.63 -2.25 -7.56
CA GLU A 21 21.95 -1.76 -8.76
C GLU A 21 21.90 -0.22 -8.75
N ARG A 22 22.72 0.37 -9.62
CA ARG A 22 22.81 1.79 -9.94
C ARG A 22 21.55 2.23 -10.70
N LEU A 23 20.61 2.89 -10.01
CA LEU A 23 19.48 3.58 -10.63
C LEU A 23 19.93 4.97 -11.15
N GLU A 24 20.14 5.10 -12.45
CA GLU A 24 20.34 6.40 -13.10
C GLU A 24 18.99 6.99 -13.51
N ILE A 25 18.63 8.14 -12.93
CA ILE A 25 17.48 8.96 -13.31
C ILE A 25 17.90 9.87 -14.47
N PRO A 26 17.25 9.80 -15.66
CA PRO A 26 17.48 10.77 -16.71
C PRO A 26 16.59 12.02 -16.50
N GLY A 27 17.23 13.14 -16.17
CA GLY A 27 16.64 14.47 -16.27
C GLY A 27 16.71 15.00 -17.70
N GLY A 28 15.61 15.56 -18.20
CA GLY A 28 15.56 16.23 -19.50
C GLY A 28 14.17 16.78 -19.79
N TYR A 29 13.90 18.01 -19.32
CA TYR A 29 12.72 18.78 -19.73
C TYR A 29 12.97 19.38 -21.12
N SER A 30 12.14 19.03 -22.09
CA SER A 30 11.99 19.76 -23.35
C SER A 30 10.61 20.41 -23.40
N ALA A 31 10.61 21.74 -23.34
CA ALA A 31 9.47 22.58 -23.62
C ALA A 31 9.26 22.68 -25.14
N LEU A 32 8.11 22.23 -25.67
CA LEU A 32 7.68 22.60 -27.03
C LEU A 32 6.14 22.72 -27.16
N ALA A 33 5.75 23.95 -27.49
CA ALA A 33 4.75 24.37 -28.48
C ALA A 33 3.31 23.80 -28.41
N LEU A 34 2.39 24.69 -28.02
CA LEU A 34 0.96 24.63 -28.32
C LEU A 34 0.71 24.82 -29.83
N PRO A 35 -0.07 23.96 -30.50
CA PRO A 35 -0.62 24.29 -31.80
C PRO A 35 -1.91 25.10 -31.67
N ARG A 36 -1.83 26.25 -32.32
CA ARG A 36 -2.82 27.24 -32.72
C ARG A 36 -4.03 26.60 -33.44
N GLY A 37 -5.21 27.17 -33.22
CA GLY A 37 -6.48 26.69 -33.74
C GLY A 37 -6.73 26.88 -35.24
N TYR A 38 -7.66 26.06 -35.72
CA TYR A 38 -8.50 26.20 -36.91
C TYR A 38 -9.81 25.45 -36.54
N GLY A 39 -11.03 25.99 -36.59
CA GLY A 39 -11.54 27.01 -37.49
C GLY A 39 -12.07 26.37 -38.78
N ALA A 40 -13.15 25.59 -38.68
CA ALA A 40 -13.91 25.12 -39.85
C ALA A 40 -15.36 24.83 -39.44
N GLU A 41 -16.24 25.79 -39.72
CA GLU A 41 -17.68 25.57 -39.80
C GLU A 41 -17.97 24.71 -41.03
N ALA A 42 -18.72 23.63 -40.85
CA ALA A 42 -19.30 22.86 -41.93
C ALA A 42 -20.82 22.93 -41.78
N ASP A 43 -21.42 23.77 -42.63
CA ASP A 43 -22.85 23.78 -42.93
C ASP A 43 -23.26 22.41 -43.47
N VAL A 44 -24.01 21.65 -42.66
CA VAL A 44 -24.66 20.40 -43.10
C VAL A 44 -26.11 20.70 -43.40
N HIS A 45 -26.40 20.78 -44.69
CA HIS A 45 -27.73 20.89 -45.27
C HIS A 45 -28.57 19.65 -44.94
N VAL A 46 -29.70 19.83 -44.24
CA VAL A 46 -30.67 18.78 -43.90
C VAL A 46 -31.79 18.80 -44.95
N PRO A 47 -31.94 17.77 -45.80
CA PRO A 47 -33.13 17.66 -46.65
C PRO A 47 -34.33 17.18 -45.81
N ILE A 48 -35.34 18.04 -45.75
CA ILE A 48 -36.67 17.75 -45.20
C ILE A 48 -37.41 16.87 -46.21
N GLY A 49 -37.54 15.58 -45.91
CA GLY A 49 -38.43 14.64 -46.59
C GLY A 49 -39.55 14.20 -45.64
N PRO A 50 -40.83 14.19 -46.08
CA PRO A 50 -41.95 13.82 -45.22
C PRO A 50 -42.27 12.34 -45.36
N GLU A 51 -41.73 11.45 -44.52
CA GLU A 51 -42.20 10.06 -44.58
C GLU A 51 -42.04 9.23 -43.31
N ALA A 52 -43.16 8.60 -42.94
CA ALA A 52 -43.33 7.45 -42.05
C ALA A 52 -43.06 7.65 -40.55
N TYR A 53 -44.16 7.85 -39.82
CA TYR A 53 -44.27 7.59 -38.38
C TYR A 53 -43.97 6.11 -38.09
N ARG A 54 -42.69 5.77 -37.91
CA ARG A 54 -42.26 4.52 -37.29
C ARG A 54 -42.13 4.78 -35.80
N VAL A 55 -43.03 4.20 -35.01
CA VAL A 55 -42.98 4.22 -33.55
C VAL A 55 -41.57 3.82 -33.10
N PRO A 56 -40.80 4.71 -32.44
CA PRO A 56 -39.45 4.38 -32.00
C PRO A 56 -39.54 3.26 -30.96
N LYS A 57 -39.11 2.08 -31.36
CA LYS A 57 -38.84 0.95 -30.48
C LYS A 57 -37.78 1.46 -29.51
N ALA A 58 -38.18 1.68 -28.24
CA ALA A 58 -37.33 2.24 -27.20
C ALA A 58 -35.90 1.71 -27.33
N GLU A 59 -35.00 2.59 -27.73
CA GLU A 59 -33.59 2.29 -27.88
C GLU A 59 -33.08 1.93 -26.50
N SER A 60 -33.02 0.63 -26.22
CA SER A 60 -32.26 0.06 -25.12
C SER A 60 -30.84 0.58 -25.31
N THR A 61 -30.50 1.63 -24.56
CA THR A 61 -29.15 2.15 -24.42
C THR A 61 -28.28 1.00 -23.96
N GLY A 62 -27.66 0.32 -24.92
CA GLY A 62 -26.74 -0.76 -24.69
C GLY A 62 -25.53 -0.18 -23.97
N THR A 63 -25.61 -0.12 -22.65
CA THR A 63 -24.48 0.18 -21.79
C THR A 63 -23.48 -0.93 -22.02
N SER A 64 -22.50 -0.67 -22.88
CA SER A 64 -21.33 -1.51 -23.02
C SER A 64 -20.76 -1.69 -21.61
N THR A 65 -20.79 -2.91 -21.12
CA THR A 65 -20.33 -3.24 -19.77
C THR A 65 -18.82 -3.08 -19.77
N SER A 66 -18.34 -1.89 -19.41
CA SER A 66 -16.91 -1.60 -19.28
C SER A 66 -16.29 -2.66 -18.38
N THR A 67 -15.30 -3.40 -18.87
CA THR A 67 -14.63 -4.45 -18.07
C THR A 67 -13.98 -3.88 -16.80
N TYR A 68 -13.71 -2.57 -16.79
CA TYR A 68 -13.10 -1.85 -15.68
C TYR A 68 -14.15 -1.41 -14.67
N TRP A 69 -13.87 -1.64 -13.38
CA TRP A 69 -14.68 -1.16 -12.26
C TRP A 69 -14.28 0.26 -11.92
N SER A 70 -15.23 1.20 -11.98
CA SER A 70 -14.99 2.57 -11.51
C SER A 70 -14.98 2.62 -9.97
N ASP A 71 -14.54 3.74 -9.42
CA ASP A 71 -14.55 3.93 -7.96
C ASP A 71 -15.97 4.05 -7.45
N GLU A 72 -16.83 4.77 -8.17
CA GLU A 72 -18.24 4.96 -7.82
C GLU A 72 -19.02 3.64 -7.91
N GLU A 73 -18.65 2.73 -8.83
CA GLU A 73 -19.20 1.37 -8.86
C GLU A 73 -18.69 0.53 -7.68
N THR A 74 -17.42 0.70 -7.32
CA THR A 74 -16.82 -0.03 -6.19
C THR A 74 -17.44 0.42 -4.88
N GLU A 75 -17.59 1.72 -4.68
CA GLU A 75 -18.25 2.31 -3.53
C GLU A 75 -19.71 1.86 -3.44
N ARG A 76 -20.49 1.94 -4.53
CA ARG A 76 -21.87 1.42 -4.57
C ARG A 76 -21.95 -0.06 -4.21
N LEU A 77 -20.99 -0.87 -4.63
CA LEU A 77 -20.90 -2.27 -4.23
C LEU A 77 -20.65 -2.42 -2.72
N LEU A 78 -19.69 -1.68 -2.17
CA LEU A 78 -19.35 -1.76 -0.76
C LEU A 78 -20.48 -1.24 0.13
N VAL A 79 -21.10 -0.13 -0.22
CA VAL A 79 -22.29 0.42 0.46
C VAL A 79 -23.47 -0.56 0.39
N ALA A 80 -23.64 -1.29 -0.71
CA ALA A 80 -24.68 -2.31 -0.80
C ALA A 80 -24.41 -3.52 0.12
N ILE A 81 -23.15 -3.88 0.32
CA ILE A 81 -22.76 -5.03 1.15
C ILE A 81 -22.75 -4.68 2.63
N PHE A 82 -22.16 -3.54 2.98
CA PHE A 82 -21.93 -3.11 4.36
C PHE A 82 -23.02 -2.18 4.89
N GLY A 83 -23.87 -1.65 4.01
CA GLY A 83 -24.82 -0.59 4.30
C GLY A 83 -24.17 0.79 4.21
N ASP A 84 -25.02 1.80 4.16
CA ASP A 84 -24.61 3.20 4.25
C ASP A 84 -24.26 3.49 5.72
N THR A 85 -22.99 3.78 5.99
CA THR A 85 -22.51 4.06 7.35
C THR A 85 -23.17 5.29 7.96
N GLU A 86 -23.66 6.22 7.14
CA GLU A 86 -24.29 7.46 7.62
C GLU A 86 -25.79 7.30 7.82
N LYS A 87 -26.44 6.43 7.05
CA LYS A 87 -27.87 6.19 7.16
C LYS A 87 -28.08 4.92 7.97
N GLU A 88 -28.56 5.11 9.20
CA GLU A 88 -28.92 4.11 10.22
C GLU A 88 -30.01 3.07 9.78
N LEU A 89 -30.19 2.88 8.47
CA LEU A 89 -31.06 1.88 7.86
C LEU A 89 -30.34 0.54 7.75
N GLN A 90 -30.43 -0.25 8.84
CA GLN A 90 -30.28 -1.71 8.91
C GLN A 90 -29.17 -2.35 8.01
N PRO A 91 -27.88 -2.02 8.26
CA PRO A 91 -26.72 -2.57 7.52
C PRO A 91 -26.46 -4.07 7.79
N ILE A 92 -26.83 -4.55 8.97
CA ILE A 92 -26.31 -5.82 9.53
C ILE A 92 -26.79 -7.06 8.75
N THR A 93 -27.97 -7.01 8.13
CA THR A 93 -28.54 -8.21 7.49
C THR A 93 -27.79 -8.59 6.21
N GLN A 94 -27.25 -7.64 5.45
CA GLN A 94 -26.70 -7.96 4.12
C GLN A 94 -25.30 -8.56 4.19
N PHE A 95 -24.45 -8.10 5.11
CA PHE A 95 -23.09 -8.62 5.25
C PHE A 95 -23.09 -10.08 5.72
N GLU A 96 -23.85 -10.41 6.76
CA GLU A 96 -23.99 -11.80 7.22
C GLU A 96 -24.56 -12.72 6.14
N HIS A 97 -25.54 -12.24 5.38
CA HIS A 97 -26.07 -12.99 4.24
C HIS A 97 -25.03 -13.16 3.14
N PHE A 98 -24.15 -12.18 2.92
CA PHE A 98 -23.09 -12.27 1.93
C PHE A 98 -22.05 -13.33 2.32
N GLU A 99 -21.67 -13.44 3.60
CA GLU A 99 -20.75 -14.50 4.05
C GLU A 99 -21.40 -15.89 4.02
N LYS A 100 -22.67 -16.01 4.43
CA LYS A 100 -23.39 -17.30 4.48
C LYS A 100 -23.87 -17.78 3.11
N ASN A 101 -24.35 -16.88 2.26
CA ASN A 101 -24.90 -17.18 0.94
C ASN A 101 -24.57 -16.06 -0.08
N PRO A 102 -23.32 -16.03 -0.58
CA PRO A 102 -22.86 -14.97 -1.47
C PRO A 102 -23.64 -14.92 -2.79
N GLU A 103 -24.19 -16.05 -3.27
CA GLU A 103 -24.95 -16.09 -4.53
C GLU A 103 -26.27 -15.34 -4.43
N ARG A 104 -27.02 -15.56 -3.34
CA ARG A 104 -28.28 -14.85 -3.10
C ARG A 104 -28.03 -13.35 -2.91
N ALA A 105 -27.02 -12.99 -2.14
CA ALA A 105 -26.65 -11.59 -1.91
C ALA A 105 -26.20 -10.89 -3.22
N CYS A 106 -25.32 -11.52 -4.00
CA CYS A 106 -24.87 -10.96 -5.27
C CYS A 106 -26.01 -10.81 -6.28
N ARG A 107 -26.97 -11.75 -6.33
CA ARG A 107 -28.16 -11.65 -7.20
C ARG A 107 -29.05 -10.47 -6.81
N LYS A 108 -29.20 -10.21 -5.50
CA LYS A 108 -29.95 -9.05 -5.00
C LYS A 108 -29.26 -7.73 -5.39
N ILE A 109 -27.95 -7.64 -5.18
CA ILE A 109 -27.13 -6.46 -5.53
C ILE A 109 -27.16 -6.20 -7.05
N GLU A 110 -27.05 -7.25 -7.86
CA GLU A 110 -27.16 -7.16 -9.32
C GLU A 110 -28.50 -6.53 -9.74
N ALA A 111 -29.61 -6.96 -9.13
CA ALA A 111 -30.94 -6.47 -9.45
C ALA A 111 -31.19 -5.04 -8.94
N GLU A 112 -30.84 -4.76 -7.69
CA GLU A 112 -31.19 -3.49 -7.03
C GLU A 112 -30.20 -2.36 -7.35
N VAL A 113 -28.90 -2.64 -7.35
CA VAL A 113 -27.84 -1.61 -7.41
C VAL A 113 -27.35 -1.41 -8.84
N PHE A 114 -27.07 -2.51 -9.54
CA PHE A 114 -26.48 -2.46 -10.88
C PHE A 114 -27.49 -2.63 -12.00
N LYS A 115 -28.75 -3.00 -11.69
CA LYS A 115 -29.85 -3.19 -12.66
C LYS A 115 -29.43 -4.05 -13.87
N GLY A 116 -28.66 -5.11 -13.62
CA GLY A 116 -28.12 -6.01 -14.65
C GLY A 116 -26.88 -5.52 -15.40
N SER A 117 -26.36 -4.32 -15.11
CA SER A 117 -25.11 -3.80 -15.72
C SER A 117 -23.87 -4.63 -15.33
N ARG A 118 -23.87 -5.21 -14.13
CA ARG A 118 -22.80 -6.08 -13.63
C ARG A 118 -23.37 -7.45 -13.27
N SER A 119 -22.79 -8.50 -13.82
CA SER A 119 -23.23 -9.87 -13.52
C SER A 119 -22.92 -10.27 -12.09
N MET A 120 -23.75 -11.16 -11.51
CA MET A 120 -23.51 -11.77 -10.20
C MET A 120 -22.07 -12.27 -10.01
N SER A 121 -21.49 -12.93 -11.01
CA SER A 121 -20.12 -13.46 -10.97
C SER A 121 -19.07 -12.34 -10.93
N ALA A 122 -19.27 -11.25 -11.67
CA ALA A 122 -18.38 -10.10 -11.66
C ALA A 122 -18.40 -9.39 -10.29
N ILE A 123 -19.59 -9.23 -9.69
CA ILE A 123 -19.79 -8.66 -8.36
C ILE A 123 -19.05 -9.49 -7.30
N LYS A 124 -19.29 -10.80 -7.27
CA LYS A 124 -18.61 -11.74 -6.35
C LYS A 124 -17.09 -11.66 -6.50
N SER A 125 -16.60 -11.73 -7.74
CA SER A 125 -15.15 -11.68 -8.03
C SER A 125 -14.52 -10.35 -7.62
N ARG A 126 -15.22 -9.23 -7.83
CA ARG A 126 -14.76 -7.90 -7.42
C ARG A 126 -14.66 -7.81 -5.90
N TYR A 127 -15.69 -8.22 -5.17
CA TYR A 127 -15.68 -8.22 -3.71
C TYR A 127 -14.55 -9.07 -3.13
N MET A 128 -14.36 -10.30 -3.62
CA MET A 128 -13.29 -11.19 -3.14
C MET A 128 -11.90 -10.58 -3.36
N ARG A 129 -11.69 -9.86 -4.47
CA ARG A 129 -10.46 -9.12 -4.72
C ARG A 129 -10.27 -7.96 -3.72
N LEU A 130 -11.33 -7.19 -3.44
CA LEU A 130 -11.27 -6.10 -2.46
C LEU A 130 -10.98 -6.63 -1.05
N ARG A 131 -11.61 -7.74 -0.65
CA ARG A 131 -11.33 -8.41 0.63
C ARG A 131 -9.87 -8.84 0.74
N LYS A 132 -9.28 -9.39 -0.32
CA LYS A 132 -7.86 -9.76 -0.36
C LYS A 132 -6.94 -8.54 -0.22
N ILE A 133 -7.27 -7.43 -0.91
CA ILE A 133 -6.52 -6.17 -0.76
C ILE A 133 -6.58 -5.68 0.69
N PHE A 134 -7.75 -5.71 1.31
CA PHE A 134 -7.92 -5.33 2.71
C PHE A 134 -7.10 -6.20 3.67
N GLN A 135 -7.05 -7.52 3.46
CA GLN A 135 -6.16 -8.40 4.24
C GLN A 135 -4.69 -8.01 4.12
N ASN A 136 -4.23 -7.64 2.93
CA ASN A 136 -2.87 -7.13 2.75
C ASN A 136 -2.63 -5.84 3.53
N PHE A 137 -3.63 -4.95 3.62
CA PHE A 137 -3.55 -3.75 4.48
C PHE A 137 -3.42 -4.10 5.96
N LEU A 138 -4.19 -5.07 6.44
CA LEU A 138 -4.08 -5.51 7.84
C LEU A 138 -2.69 -6.07 8.16
N THR A 139 -2.11 -6.85 7.25
CA THR A 139 -0.74 -7.37 7.38
C THR A 139 0.28 -6.23 7.40
N PHE A 140 0.13 -5.27 6.49
CA PHE A 140 0.99 -4.08 6.40
C PHE A 140 0.91 -3.22 7.68
N GLU A 141 -0.29 -2.91 8.16
CA GLU A 141 -0.48 -2.10 9.37
C GLU A 141 -0.04 -2.84 10.63
N GLY A 142 -0.21 -4.17 10.68
CA GLY A 142 0.29 -4.98 11.79
C GLY A 142 1.82 -4.87 11.92
N HIS A 143 2.54 -4.81 10.80
CA HIS A 143 3.99 -4.67 10.81
C HIS A 143 4.45 -3.23 11.09
N THR A 144 3.78 -2.24 10.50
CA THR A 144 4.22 -0.83 10.52
C THR A 144 3.58 0.02 11.63
N GLY A 145 2.64 -0.56 12.38
CA GLY A 145 1.80 0.12 13.37
C GLY A 145 2.11 -0.20 14.83
N GLY A 146 3.32 -0.69 15.15
CA GLY A 146 3.78 -0.86 16.54
C GLY A 146 3.94 -2.29 17.04
N GLY A 147 3.75 -3.32 16.19
CA GLY A 147 3.99 -4.72 16.55
C GLY A 147 5.27 -5.33 15.95
N GLY A 148 5.87 -4.71 14.92
CA GLY A 148 7.00 -5.30 14.19
C GLY A 148 8.29 -4.49 14.22
N ASP A 149 8.20 -3.17 14.32
CA ASP A 149 9.34 -2.26 14.39
C ASP A 149 9.11 -1.27 15.54
N PRO A 150 9.87 -1.38 16.65
CA PRO A 150 9.71 -0.51 17.81
C PRO A 150 10.02 0.96 17.48
N ASP A 151 10.75 1.24 16.40
CA ASP A 151 11.17 2.59 16.03
C ASP A 151 10.09 3.33 15.21
N LEU A 152 9.19 2.59 14.54
CA LEU A 152 8.11 3.17 13.77
C LEU A 152 6.88 3.42 14.65
N LYS A 153 6.77 4.66 15.14
CA LYS A 153 5.55 5.12 15.82
C LYS A 153 4.34 4.93 14.90
N ARG A 154 3.28 4.31 15.46
CA ARG A 154 1.98 4.21 14.79
C ARG A 154 1.51 5.63 14.44
N PRO A 155 1.28 5.93 13.16
CA PRO A 155 0.83 7.25 12.76
C PRO A 155 -0.55 7.48 13.38
N LYS A 156 -0.74 8.64 14.01
CA LYS A 156 -2.02 9.01 14.65
C LYS A 156 -3.16 9.06 13.64
N ASN A 157 -2.85 9.41 12.40
CA ASN A 157 -3.80 9.48 11.31
C ASN A 157 -3.18 8.85 10.05
N TRP A 158 -3.70 7.70 9.63
CA TRP A 158 -3.23 7.04 8.42
C TRP A 158 -3.60 7.82 7.15
N LYS A 159 -4.64 8.66 7.19
CA LYS A 159 -5.06 9.51 6.07
C LYS A 159 -4.10 10.67 5.81
N SER A 160 -3.29 11.06 6.81
CA SER A 160 -2.35 12.19 6.68
C SER A 160 -0.94 11.79 6.23
N LEU A 161 -0.66 10.50 6.04
CA LEU A 161 0.65 10.06 5.58
C LEU A 161 0.92 10.51 4.14
N SER A 162 2.16 10.93 3.89
CA SER A 162 2.61 11.16 2.52
C SER A 162 2.62 9.84 1.74
N LEU A 163 2.49 9.92 0.42
CA LEU A 163 2.68 8.75 -0.45
C LEU A 163 4.07 8.13 -0.25
N ASP A 164 5.08 8.99 -0.08
CA ASP A 164 6.47 8.57 0.10
C ASP A 164 6.65 7.82 1.44
N ASP A 165 6.01 8.27 2.52
CA ASP A 165 6.04 7.59 3.82
C ASP A 165 5.42 6.20 3.75
N VAL A 166 4.30 6.07 3.03
CA VAL A 166 3.63 4.77 2.83
C VAL A 166 4.50 3.85 1.99
N GLU A 167 5.17 4.38 0.96
CA GLU A 167 6.08 3.62 0.09
C GLU A 167 7.33 3.16 0.84
N GLU A 168 7.93 4.01 1.67
CA GLU A 168 9.05 3.66 2.53
C GLU A 168 8.68 2.54 3.52
N ARG A 169 7.53 2.68 4.19
CA ARG A 169 7.00 1.66 5.10
C ARG A 169 6.70 0.33 4.38
N LEU A 170 6.19 0.40 3.16
CA LEU A 170 5.96 -0.77 2.30
C LEU A 170 7.28 -1.46 1.94
N ALA A 171 8.30 -0.69 1.56
CA ALA A 171 9.62 -1.20 1.25
C ALA A 171 10.25 -1.91 2.47
N LYS A 172 10.17 -1.30 3.65
CA LYS A 172 10.61 -1.90 4.93
C LYS A 172 9.89 -3.22 5.22
N THR A 173 8.57 -3.25 5.06
CA THR A 173 7.77 -4.47 5.30
C THR A 173 8.14 -5.61 4.35
N ARG A 174 8.40 -5.30 3.08
CA ARG A 174 8.88 -6.28 2.09
C ARG A 174 10.30 -6.75 2.40
N ALA A 175 11.18 -5.85 2.84
CA ALA A 175 12.54 -6.18 3.26
C ALA A 175 12.55 -7.11 4.48
N ALA A 176 11.56 -6.98 5.38
CA ALA A 176 11.34 -7.89 6.50
C ALA A 176 10.74 -9.25 6.10
N GLY A 177 10.57 -9.52 4.80
CA GLY A 177 10.04 -10.79 4.29
C GLY A 177 8.54 -11.00 4.53
N LYS A 178 7.78 -9.93 4.83
CA LYS A 178 6.33 -10.01 4.98
C LYS A 178 5.64 -9.83 3.62
N GLU A 179 4.72 -10.73 3.32
CA GLU A 179 3.96 -10.70 2.07
C GLU A 179 2.86 -9.62 2.13
N CYS A 180 3.14 -8.44 1.57
CA CYS A 180 2.12 -7.40 1.34
C CYS A 180 1.40 -7.52 -0.02
N GLY A 181 1.67 -8.58 -0.79
CA GLY A 181 1.17 -8.75 -2.16
C GLY A 181 1.50 -7.58 -3.10
N ASP A 182 0.67 -7.37 -4.13
CA ASP A 182 0.83 -6.33 -5.16
C ASP A 182 0.38 -4.92 -4.69
N MET A 183 0.53 -4.65 -3.41
CA MET A 183 0.06 -3.42 -2.80
C MET A 183 0.97 -2.25 -3.16
N THR A 184 0.37 -1.11 -3.52
CA THR A 184 1.11 0.13 -3.83
C THR A 184 0.64 1.26 -2.90
N ALA A 185 1.51 2.24 -2.65
CA ALA A 185 1.17 3.40 -1.81
C ALA A 185 -0.05 4.16 -2.35
N ARG A 186 -0.15 4.29 -3.69
CA ARG A 186 -1.32 4.90 -4.35
C ARG A 186 -2.62 4.13 -4.10
N LEU A 187 -2.57 2.80 -4.14
CA LEU A 187 -3.75 1.97 -3.85
C LEU A 187 -4.19 2.14 -2.40
N TYR A 188 -3.24 2.13 -1.46
CA TYR A 188 -3.53 2.36 -0.04
C TYR A 188 -4.17 3.73 0.18
N LYS A 189 -3.58 4.79 -0.38
CA LYS A 189 -4.10 6.15 -0.26
C LYS A 189 -5.50 6.30 -0.85
N ARG A 190 -5.75 5.75 -2.04
CA ARG A 190 -7.09 5.76 -2.67
C ARG A 190 -8.15 5.07 -1.81
N TRP A 191 -7.79 3.97 -1.15
CA TRP A 191 -8.69 3.27 -0.23
C TRP A 191 -9.02 4.09 1.01
N GLN A 192 -8.06 4.86 1.52
CA GLN A 192 -8.26 5.76 2.65
C GLN A 192 -9.11 6.98 2.26
N GLU A 193 -8.84 7.59 1.10
CA GLU A 193 -9.57 8.74 0.56
C GLU A 193 -11.04 8.40 0.28
N ASN A 194 -11.30 7.22 -0.29
CA ASN A 194 -12.67 6.77 -0.59
C ASN A 194 -13.40 6.18 0.63
N GLY A 195 -12.77 6.14 1.81
CA GLY A 195 -13.36 5.56 3.03
C GLY A 195 -13.59 4.04 3.00
N TRP A 196 -13.15 3.35 1.94
CA TRP A 196 -13.31 1.90 1.81
C TRP A 196 -12.58 1.15 2.92
N TYR A 197 -11.43 1.67 3.35
CA TYR A 197 -10.69 1.09 4.47
C TYR A 197 -11.54 1.05 5.74
N ASP A 198 -12.16 2.19 6.09
CA ASP A 198 -12.98 2.34 7.29
C ASP A 198 -14.23 1.43 7.23
N MET A 199 -14.86 1.31 6.06
CA MET A 199 -16.00 0.39 5.86
C MET A 199 -15.61 -1.07 6.15
N PHE A 200 -14.50 -1.54 5.60
CA PHE A 200 -14.02 -2.90 5.88
C PHE A 200 -13.57 -3.06 7.32
N TYR A 201 -12.85 -2.08 7.86
CA TYR A 201 -12.30 -2.14 9.22
C TYR A 201 -13.39 -2.20 10.27
N GLY A 202 -14.38 -1.31 10.21
CA GLY A 202 -15.52 -1.31 11.14
C GLY A 202 -16.29 -2.64 11.12
N GLN A 203 -16.57 -3.16 9.93
CA GLN A 203 -17.36 -4.39 9.78
C GLN A 203 -16.58 -5.66 10.16
N LEU A 204 -15.29 -5.76 9.82
CA LEU A 204 -14.51 -6.96 10.12
C LEU A 204 -14.00 -7.01 11.55
N GLN A 205 -13.82 -5.88 12.24
CA GLN A 205 -13.43 -5.90 13.66
C GLN A 205 -14.55 -6.39 14.58
N ASP A 206 -15.80 -6.12 14.22
CA ASP A 206 -16.96 -6.63 14.95
C ASP A 206 -17.20 -8.12 14.72
N HIS A 207 -16.56 -8.72 13.70
CA HIS A 207 -16.63 -10.16 13.48
C HIS A 207 -15.77 -10.91 14.51
N PRO A 208 -16.37 -11.82 15.31
CA PRO A 208 -15.66 -12.54 16.38
C PRO A 208 -14.50 -13.39 15.88
N ASN A 209 -14.50 -13.78 14.59
CA ASN A 209 -13.47 -14.62 13.98
C ASN A 209 -12.27 -13.83 13.40
N MET A 210 -12.33 -12.49 13.37
CA MET A 210 -11.27 -11.63 12.79
C MET A 210 -10.67 -10.64 13.78
N ARG A 211 -11.08 -10.69 15.06
CA ARG A 211 -10.35 -10.01 16.12
C ARG A 211 -8.89 -10.45 16.06
N ARG A 212 -7.98 -9.48 15.97
CA ARG A 212 -6.54 -9.75 15.97
C ARG A 212 -6.23 -10.62 17.18
N PRO A 213 -5.62 -11.81 17.01
CA PRO A 213 -5.21 -12.65 18.13
C PRO A 213 -4.36 -11.88 19.15
N ASP A 214 -3.69 -10.82 18.71
CA ASP A 214 -2.81 -9.99 19.54
C ASP A 214 -3.56 -9.06 20.52
N GLU A 215 -4.87 -8.87 20.37
CA GLU A 215 -5.71 -8.13 21.32
C GLU A 215 -6.42 -9.08 22.30
N MET A 216 -6.47 -10.38 21.97
CA MET A 216 -6.75 -11.45 22.92
C MET A 216 -5.52 -11.63 23.80
N GLU A 217 -5.51 -10.92 24.92
CA GLU A 217 -4.58 -11.19 26.00
C GLU A 217 -3.09 -11.04 25.62
N TYR A 218 -2.67 -9.80 25.35
CA TYR A 218 -1.74 -9.25 26.36
C TYR A 218 -2.55 -9.18 27.67
N ARG A 219 -2.78 -10.34 28.31
CA ARG A 219 -2.70 -10.40 29.75
C ARG A 219 -1.35 -9.77 29.94
N SER A 220 -1.38 -8.50 30.33
CA SER A 220 -0.39 -7.95 31.22
C SER A 220 -0.11 -9.13 32.12
N GLY A 221 1.01 -9.80 31.81
CA GLY A 221 1.66 -10.57 32.81
C GLY A 221 1.65 -9.59 33.95
N ARG A 222 1.00 -9.99 35.05
CA ARG A 222 1.67 -9.81 36.32
C ARG A 222 3.13 -10.08 36.01
N LEU A 223 3.88 -9.00 35.74
CA LEU A 223 5.28 -8.97 36.04
C LEU A 223 5.29 -9.59 37.42
N SER A 224 5.89 -10.78 37.49
CA SER A 224 6.12 -11.50 38.74
C SER A 224 6.33 -10.43 39.81
N PRO A 225 5.50 -10.40 40.88
CA PRO A 225 5.50 -9.30 41.83
C PRO A 225 6.94 -8.98 42.15
N TYR A 226 7.37 -7.78 41.77
CA TYR A 226 8.70 -7.29 42.08
C TYR A 226 8.81 -7.38 43.58
N GLN A 227 9.57 -8.36 44.06
CA GLN A 227 9.86 -8.53 45.46
C GLN A 227 10.75 -7.33 45.81
N PRO A 228 10.29 -6.37 46.64
CA PRO A 228 11.17 -5.32 47.10
C PRO A 228 12.26 -6.02 47.90
N VAL A 229 13.46 -6.14 47.33
CA VAL A 229 14.65 -6.51 48.10
C VAL A 229 14.84 -5.35 49.05
N ALA A 230 14.51 -5.59 50.32
CA ALA A 230 14.69 -4.64 51.39
C ALA A 230 16.14 -4.16 51.36
N ALA A 231 16.30 -2.84 51.22
CA ALA A 231 17.57 -2.17 51.41
C ALA A 231 17.93 -2.26 52.90
N GLU A 232 18.50 -3.38 53.31
CA GLU A 232 19.29 -3.42 54.53
C GLU A 232 20.70 -2.94 54.17
N ARG A 233 20.99 -1.76 54.70
CA ARG A 233 22.34 -1.22 54.83
C ARG A 233 23.09 -2.11 55.80
N GLU A 234 24.18 -2.73 55.37
CA GLU A 234 25.30 -3.00 56.26
C GLU A 234 26.61 -2.69 55.54
N ASP A 235 27.32 -1.72 56.11
CA ASP A 235 28.77 -1.54 56.00
C ASP A 235 29.44 -2.86 56.38
N THR A 236 30.23 -3.48 55.48
CA THR A 236 31.47 -4.15 55.90
C THR A 236 32.39 -4.49 54.73
N SER A 237 33.59 -3.96 54.86
CA SER A 237 34.91 -4.34 54.37
C SER A 237 35.10 -5.61 53.52
N GLU A 238 35.88 -5.39 52.46
CA GLU A 238 37.12 -6.09 52.09
C GLU A 238 37.18 -7.63 51.98
N SER A 239 37.73 -8.03 50.83
CA SER A 239 38.62 -9.18 50.64
C SER A 239 38.01 -10.58 50.52
N SER A 240 38.12 -11.15 49.32
CA SER A 240 39.00 -12.29 49.03
C SER A 240 38.39 -13.20 47.97
N GLU A 241 39.25 -13.56 47.02
CA GLU A 241 39.11 -14.66 46.08
C GLU A 241 38.86 -15.97 46.83
N GLN A 242 37.87 -16.78 46.42
CA GLN A 242 37.98 -18.23 46.58
C GLN A 242 37.10 -19.01 45.60
N SER A 243 37.79 -19.97 44.99
CA SER A 243 37.36 -21.05 44.10
C SER A 243 36.62 -22.18 44.85
N GLY A 244 35.84 -22.97 44.11
CA GLY A 244 35.27 -24.27 44.53
C GLY A 244 33.75 -24.29 44.40
N SER A 245 33.16 -24.94 43.38
CA SER A 245 32.86 -26.39 43.31
C SER A 245 32.16 -26.92 44.55
N GLU A 246 30.88 -27.27 44.45
CA GLU A 246 30.36 -28.56 44.92
C GLU A 246 28.89 -28.75 44.56
N ASP A 247 28.65 -29.97 44.08
CA ASP A 247 27.37 -30.63 43.83
C ASP A 247 26.44 -30.59 45.04
N ASN A 248 25.13 -30.43 44.81
CA ASN A 248 24.08 -31.04 45.63
C ASN A 248 22.72 -30.92 44.91
N ASP A 249 22.39 -31.97 44.16
CA ASP A 249 21.01 -32.50 44.10
C ASP A 249 20.68 -33.13 45.47
N PRO A 250 19.45 -33.03 45.99
CA PRO A 250 18.50 -34.11 45.67
C PRO A 250 17.01 -33.73 45.63
N ASP A 251 16.31 -34.52 44.81
CA ASP A 251 14.95 -35.05 45.01
C ASP A 251 13.81 -34.10 45.39
N ARG A 252 12.83 -33.99 44.48
CA ARG A 252 11.41 -34.23 44.83
C ARG A 252 10.53 -34.41 43.58
N ASN A 253 9.95 -35.61 43.49
CA ASN A 253 8.52 -35.93 43.35
C ASN A 253 7.64 -34.97 42.52
N ALA A 254 6.67 -35.39 41.72
CA ALA A 254 6.13 -36.67 41.31
C ALA A 254 4.99 -36.34 40.33
N ALA A 255 4.71 -37.25 39.38
CA ALA A 255 3.42 -37.52 38.76
C ALA A 255 2.62 -36.36 38.12
N SER A 256 2.34 -36.46 36.81
CA SER A 256 1.11 -37.10 36.29
C SER A 256 0.91 -36.80 34.80
N ASP A 257 0.79 -37.88 34.03
CA ASP A 257 -0.08 -38.10 32.86
C ASP A 257 -0.20 -37.04 31.75
N ASP A 258 0.61 -37.23 30.69
CA ASP A 258 0.33 -36.73 29.34
C ASP A 258 0.29 -37.90 28.37
N ALA A 259 -0.92 -38.25 27.90
CA ALA A 259 -1.14 -39.21 26.84
C ALA A 259 -2.29 -38.73 25.96
N SER A 260 -1.98 -37.92 24.95
CA SER A 260 -2.82 -37.76 23.76
C SER A 260 -1.96 -37.45 22.54
N ALA A 261 -1.62 -38.52 21.82
CA ALA A 261 -0.89 -38.47 20.56
C ALA A 261 -1.72 -37.80 19.45
N PRO A 262 -1.10 -36.96 18.57
CA PRO A 262 -1.78 -36.46 17.39
C PRO A 262 -1.84 -37.52 16.28
N SER A 263 -3.07 -37.85 15.85
CA SER A 263 -3.34 -38.69 14.69
C SER A 263 -2.94 -38.00 13.38
N THR A 264 -2.02 -38.61 12.65
CA THR A 264 -1.66 -38.25 11.27
C THR A 264 -2.77 -38.66 10.29
N PRO A 265 -3.29 -37.78 9.41
CA PRO A 265 -4.16 -38.22 8.33
C PRO A 265 -3.35 -38.81 7.17
N SER A 266 -3.68 -40.07 6.90
CA SER A 266 -3.19 -40.96 5.85
C SER A 266 -3.31 -40.38 4.44
N LYS A 267 -2.22 -40.46 3.67
CA LYS A 267 -2.17 -40.29 2.22
C LYS A 267 -3.07 -41.33 1.55
N ARG A 268 -3.99 -40.90 0.68
CA ARG A 268 -4.78 -41.78 -0.20
C ARG A 268 -4.24 -41.69 -1.63
N PRO A 269 -3.99 -42.81 -2.31
CA PRO A 269 -3.35 -42.83 -3.62
C PRO A 269 -4.30 -42.46 -4.77
N VAL A 270 -3.66 -41.87 -5.77
CA VAL A 270 -4.16 -41.38 -7.05
C VAL A 270 -4.74 -42.53 -7.88
N GLN A 271 -5.98 -42.42 -8.34
CA GLN A 271 -6.51 -43.29 -9.39
C GLN A 271 -6.52 -42.53 -10.72
N ALA A 272 -5.63 -42.97 -11.62
CA ALA A 272 -5.64 -42.62 -13.02
C ALA A 272 -6.90 -43.18 -13.71
N LYS A 273 -7.62 -42.33 -14.45
CA LYS A 273 -8.57 -42.77 -15.47
C LYS A 273 -8.20 -42.15 -16.81
N THR A 274 -8.34 -43.00 -17.81
CA THR A 274 -7.82 -43.04 -19.17
C THR A 274 -8.42 -42.01 -20.14
N PRO A 275 -7.78 -41.78 -21.30
CA PRO A 275 -8.25 -40.85 -22.33
C PRO A 275 -9.25 -41.52 -23.27
N LEU A 276 -10.44 -40.93 -23.42
CA LEU A 276 -11.41 -41.31 -24.45
C LEU A 276 -11.29 -40.38 -25.67
N LYS A 277 -10.82 -40.98 -26.77
CA LYS A 277 -10.99 -40.51 -28.14
C LYS A 277 -12.45 -40.13 -28.39
N ARG A 278 -12.70 -38.95 -28.95
CA ARG A 278 -13.86 -38.72 -29.80
C ARG A 278 -13.49 -37.90 -31.02
N THR A 279 -13.75 -38.53 -32.15
CA THR A 279 -13.66 -38.11 -33.54
C THR A 279 -14.67 -37.00 -33.88
N SER A 280 -14.20 -35.99 -34.64
CA SER A 280 -14.79 -35.29 -35.83
C SER A 280 -16.29 -34.87 -35.83
N PRO A 281 -16.73 -33.85 -36.62
CA PRO A 281 -16.10 -33.28 -37.82
C PRO A 281 -16.09 -31.73 -37.96
N SER A 282 -15.27 -31.28 -38.93
CA SER A 282 -15.22 -29.96 -39.54
C SER A 282 -16.58 -29.42 -39.99
N PRO A 283 -16.70 -28.09 -40.12
CA PRO A 283 -17.04 -27.55 -41.43
C PRO A 283 -16.21 -26.32 -41.86
N ALA A 284 -15.84 -26.38 -43.14
CA ALA A 284 -15.83 -25.30 -44.13
C ALA A 284 -15.24 -23.92 -43.77
N LEU A 285 -14.00 -23.71 -44.23
CA LEU A 285 -13.59 -22.64 -45.15
C LEU A 285 -14.54 -21.43 -45.27
N ARG A 286 -14.12 -20.29 -44.72
CA ARG A 286 -14.44 -18.99 -45.31
C ARG A 286 -13.22 -18.09 -45.25
N ALA A 287 -12.64 -17.87 -46.42
CA ALA A 287 -11.63 -16.86 -46.67
C ALA A 287 -12.26 -15.46 -46.52
N SER A 288 -11.58 -14.57 -45.80
CA SER A 288 -11.78 -13.13 -45.91
C SER A 288 -10.47 -12.42 -45.59
N ASP A 289 -9.86 -11.96 -46.68
CA ASP A 289 -9.19 -10.68 -46.85
C ASP A 289 -8.58 -9.97 -45.62
N ARG A 290 -7.24 -10.03 -45.58
CA ARG A 290 -6.37 -8.87 -45.83
C ARG A 290 -6.85 -7.53 -45.26
N SER A 291 -6.41 -7.20 -44.05
CA SER A 291 -6.02 -5.82 -43.73
C SER A 291 -4.67 -5.83 -43.02
N LYS A 292 -3.70 -5.20 -43.69
CA LYS A 292 -2.33 -4.97 -43.24
C LYS A 292 -2.38 -3.92 -42.13
N THR A 293 -1.95 -4.26 -40.93
CA THR A 293 -1.58 -3.27 -39.91
C THR A 293 -0.09 -2.94 -40.07
N PRO A 294 0.31 -1.65 -40.02
CA PRO A 294 1.70 -1.26 -40.14
C PRO A 294 2.45 -1.57 -38.85
N ARG A 295 3.50 -2.39 -38.97
CA ARG A 295 4.52 -2.56 -37.93
C ARG A 295 5.26 -1.22 -37.78
N HIS A 296 4.99 -0.51 -36.70
CA HIS A 296 5.87 0.57 -36.26
C HIS A 296 7.16 -0.06 -35.72
N SER A 297 8.22 0.00 -36.52
CA SER A 297 9.59 -0.21 -36.08
C SER A 297 9.93 0.87 -35.06
N THR A 298 10.06 0.48 -33.80
CA THR A 298 10.66 1.28 -32.74
C THR A 298 12.10 1.60 -33.14
N VAL A 299 12.32 2.84 -33.57
CA VAL A 299 13.64 3.45 -33.68
C VAL A 299 14.23 3.48 -32.28
N THR A 300 15.20 2.61 -32.02
CA THR A 300 16.05 2.64 -30.83
C THR A 300 16.85 3.93 -30.85
N ALA A 301 16.37 4.93 -30.10
CA ALA A 301 17.13 6.15 -29.82
C ALA A 301 18.45 5.75 -29.15
N LYS A 302 19.56 6.05 -29.82
CA LYS A 302 20.92 5.91 -29.30
C LYS A 302 21.01 6.72 -28.00
N ARG A 303 21.04 6.04 -26.86
CA ARG A 303 21.44 6.63 -25.59
C ARG A 303 22.84 7.23 -25.75
N PRO A 304 23.13 8.43 -25.22
CA PRO A 304 24.49 8.95 -25.16
C PRO A 304 25.32 7.96 -24.34
N GLY A 305 26.20 7.23 -25.04
CA GLY A 305 27.02 6.19 -24.46
C GLY A 305 27.96 6.77 -23.41
N VAL A 306 28.00 6.12 -22.25
CA VAL A 306 29.08 6.26 -21.27
C VAL A 306 30.41 6.12 -22.03
N PRO A 307 31.36 7.06 -21.89
CA PRO A 307 32.64 6.99 -22.59
C PRO A 307 33.33 5.68 -22.22
N GLU A 308 33.55 4.86 -23.25
CA GLU A 308 34.20 3.56 -23.15
C GLU A 308 35.62 3.78 -22.57
N PRO A 309 36.01 3.09 -21.49
CA PRO A 309 37.34 3.24 -20.91
C PRO A 309 38.38 2.82 -21.95
N LYS A 310 39.14 3.79 -22.46
CA LYS A 310 40.23 3.57 -23.42
C LYS A 310 41.26 2.64 -22.78
N HIS A 311 41.23 1.37 -23.16
CA HIS A 311 42.29 0.43 -22.81
C HIS A 311 43.60 0.90 -23.44
N PRO A 312 44.70 1.03 -22.68
CA PRO A 312 45.96 1.50 -23.22
C PRO A 312 46.49 0.49 -24.23
N GLY A 313 46.71 0.97 -25.46
CA GLY A 313 47.34 0.22 -26.53
C GLY A 313 48.69 -0.35 -26.10
N LYS A 314 49.02 -1.53 -26.64
CA LYS A 314 50.25 -2.27 -26.35
C LYS A 314 51.47 -1.42 -26.72
N VAL A 315 52.05 -0.73 -25.75
CA VAL A 315 53.31 0.02 -25.94
C VAL A 315 54.50 -0.85 -25.55
N SER A 316 55.51 -0.76 -26.39
CA SER A 316 56.76 -1.51 -26.40
C SER A 316 57.55 -1.40 -25.09
N LYS A 317 58.14 -2.53 -24.69
CA LYS A 317 59.03 -2.75 -23.55
C LYS A 317 60.13 -1.67 -23.41
N THR A 318 60.46 -1.40 -22.14
CA THR A 318 61.60 -0.62 -21.59
C THR A 318 61.32 0.80 -21.06
N GLN A 319 60.07 1.12 -20.69
CA GLN A 319 59.85 2.23 -19.75
C GLN A 319 59.92 1.74 -18.30
N SER A 320 60.74 2.45 -17.51
CA SER A 320 61.02 2.21 -16.10
C SER A 320 59.76 2.01 -15.26
N LEU A 321 59.71 0.91 -14.51
CA LEU A 321 58.61 0.55 -13.58
C LEU A 321 58.32 1.64 -12.53
N SER A 322 59.29 2.53 -12.26
CA SER A 322 59.13 3.66 -11.34
C SER A 322 58.11 4.70 -11.81
N ASN A 323 58.01 4.94 -13.12
CA ASN A 323 57.15 6.02 -13.63
C ASN A 323 55.68 5.58 -13.68
N ARG A 324 55.46 4.29 -13.97
CA ARG A 324 54.12 3.71 -14.07
C ARG A 324 53.39 3.63 -12.73
N THR A 325 54.12 3.40 -11.64
CA THR A 325 53.55 3.40 -10.28
C THR A 325 53.16 4.80 -9.84
N GLY A 326 53.95 5.83 -10.17
CA GLY A 326 53.61 7.23 -9.93
C GLY A 326 52.34 7.70 -10.66
N GLU A 327 52.22 7.35 -11.94
CA GLU A 327 51.01 7.66 -12.74
C GLU A 327 49.76 6.99 -12.18
N PHE A 328 49.87 5.72 -11.77
CA PHE A 328 48.75 4.98 -11.18
C PHE A 328 48.28 5.61 -9.85
N LEU A 329 49.20 5.98 -8.96
CA LEU A 329 48.85 6.62 -7.70
C LEU A 329 48.22 8.01 -7.92
N SER A 330 48.74 8.79 -8.88
CA SER A 330 48.17 10.09 -9.25
C SER A 330 46.75 9.95 -9.85
N ALA A 331 46.55 8.98 -10.74
CA ALA A 331 45.24 8.68 -11.31
C ALA A 331 44.24 8.21 -10.24
N THR A 332 44.70 7.42 -9.26
CA THR A 332 43.85 6.97 -8.14
C THR A 332 43.48 8.13 -7.22
N SER A 333 44.44 9.01 -6.91
CA SER A 333 44.20 10.21 -6.08
C SER A 333 43.21 11.18 -6.75
N THR A 334 43.37 11.42 -8.05
CA THR A 334 42.44 12.30 -8.80
C THR A 334 41.04 11.68 -8.87
N TYR A 335 40.93 10.37 -9.09
CA TYR A 335 39.64 9.67 -9.04
C TYR A 335 38.94 9.84 -7.69
N LEU A 336 39.63 9.58 -6.58
CA LEU A 336 39.06 9.74 -5.23
C LEU A 336 38.63 11.19 -4.95
N GLN A 337 39.41 12.17 -5.40
CA GLN A 337 39.04 13.58 -5.27
C GLN A 337 37.75 13.90 -6.04
N THR A 338 37.63 13.43 -7.29
CA THR A 338 36.41 13.65 -8.08
C THR A 338 35.19 12.91 -7.51
N ALA A 339 35.36 11.72 -6.94
CA ALA A 339 34.29 10.99 -6.26
C ALA A 339 33.82 11.73 -5.00
N HIS A 340 34.75 12.31 -4.23
CA HIS A 340 34.42 13.14 -3.08
C HIS A 340 33.66 14.41 -3.49
N ASP A 341 34.13 15.12 -4.52
CA ASP A 341 33.51 16.37 -4.97
C ASP A 341 32.10 16.13 -5.56
N THR A 342 31.91 15.03 -6.29
CA THR A 342 30.58 14.64 -6.80
C THR A 342 29.62 14.27 -5.67
N SER A 343 30.08 13.55 -4.65
CA SER A 343 29.28 13.25 -3.46
C SER A 343 28.87 14.54 -2.72
N LYS A 344 29.80 15.48 -2.56
CA LYS A 344 29.52 16.80 -1.97
C LYS A 344 28.47 17.58 -2.74
N GLN A 345 28.56 17.59 -4.07
CA GLN A 345 27.56 18.24 -4.94
C GLN A 345 26.18 17.59 -4.84
N GLN A 346 26.10 16.25 -4.74
CA GLN A 346 24.83 15.55 -4.54
C GLN A 346 24.19 15.90 -3.21
N LEU A 347 24.99 15.99 -2.13
CA LEU A 347 24.51 16.38 -0.81
C LEU A 347 23.97 17.83 -0.80
N GLU A 348 24.66 18.74 -1.48
CA GLU A 348 24.23 20.13 -1.62
C GLU A 348 22.90 20.24 -2.38
N LEU A 349 22.73 19.48 -3.47
CA LEU A 349 21.48 19.41 -4.23
C LEU A 349 20.32 18.85 -3.39
N ALA A 350 20.56 17.79 -2.63
CA ALA A 350 19.56 17.22 -1.73
C ALA A 350 19.14 18.23 -0.65
N THR A 351 20.09 18.94 -0.05
CA THR A 351 19.83 19.99 0.95
C THR A 351 19.01 21.14 0.33
N ARG A 352 19.32 21.53 -0.91
CA ARG A 352 18.58 22.57 -1.64
C ARG A 352 17.15 22.12 -1.99
N GLN A 353 16.95 20.85 -2.31
CA GLN A 353 15.61 20.29 -2.54
C GLN A 353 14.79 20.27 -1.26
N PHE A 354 15.38 19.84 -0.15
CA PHE A 354 14.72 19.80 1.16
C PHE A 354 14.27 21.21 1.61
N THR A 355 15.18 22.18 1.59
CA THR A 355 14.87 23.58 1.95
C THR A 355 13.81 24.21 1.02
N SER A 356 13.83 23.86 -0.27
CA SER A 356 12.81 24.30 -1.23
C SER A 356 11.44 23.67 -0.95
N SER A 357 11.39 22.38 -0.58
CA SER A 357 10.14 21.71 -0.18
C SER A 357 9.59 22.26 1.13
N GLU A 358 10.44 22.54 2.10
CA GLU A 358 10.08 23.15 3.38
C GLU A 358 9.48 24.54 3.18
N ALA A 359 10.12 25.39 2.36
CA ALA A 359 9.58 26.71 2.02
C ALA A 359 8.22 26.66 1.28
N ARG A 360 7.97 25.61 0.48
CA ARG A 360 6.64 25.40 -0.15
C ARG A 360 5.59 24.98 0.88
N HIS A 361 5.96 24.14 1.83
CA HIS A 361 5.08 23.71 2.91
C HIS A 361 4.70 24.89 3.82
N GLU A 362 5.68 25.71 4.19
CA GLU A 362 5.47 26.93 4.98
C GLU A 362 4.54 27.92 4.28
N ARG A 363 4.71 28.12 2.96
CA ARG A 363 3.77 28.94 2.17
C ARG A 363 2.35 28.38 2.15
N LYS A 364 2.20 27.05 2.09
CA LYS A 364 0.88 26.41 2.11
C LYS A 364 0.21 26.61 3.47
N LEU A 365 0.92 26.38 4.57
CA LEU A 365 0.43 26.64 5.92
C LEU A 365 0.01 28.11 6.11
N GLY A 366 0.82 29.05 5.63
CA GLY A 366 0.48 30.48 5.71
C GLY A 366 -0.76 30.88 4.88
N LEU A 367 -1.08 30.14 3.81
CA LEU A 367 -2.33 30.34 3.06
C LEU A 367 -3.54 29.76 3.79
N GLU A 368 -3.40 28.57 4.39
CA GLU A 368 -4.44 27.95 5.19
C GLU A 368 -4.76 28.80 6.43
N GLU A 369 -3.76 29.32 7.13
CA GLU A 369 -3.93 30.23 8.27
C GLU A 369 -4.67 31.53 7.86
N ARG A 370 -4.35 32.08 6.69
CA ARG A 370 -5.07 33.24 6.15
C ARG A 370 -6.52 32.92 5.81
N GLN A 371 -6.81 31.72 5.28
CA GLN A 371 -8.19 31.30 5.00
C GLN A 371 -9.00 31.17 6.28
N VAL A 372 -8.45 30.51 7.31
CA VAL A 372 -9.08 30.39 8.63
C VAL A 372 -9.36 31.78 9.23
N ALA A 373 -8.39 32.70 9.15
CA ALA A 373 -8.59 34.07 9.64
C ALA A 373 -9.67 34.86 8.86
N ILE A 374 -9.86 34.58 7.57
CA ILE A 374 -10.94 35.17 6.76
C ILE A 374 -12.29 34.60 7.17
N GLU A 375 -12.39 33.28 7.37
CA GLU A 375 -13.62 32.62 7.80
C GLU A 375 -14.03 33.05 9.22
N GLU A 376 -13.08 33.15 10.14
CA GLU A 376 -13.34 33.63 11.50
C GLU A 376 -13.89 35.06 11.49
N LYS A 377 -13.30 35.97 10.70
CA LYS A 377 -13.82 37.33 10.52
C LYS A 377 -15.20 37.36 9.89
N ARG A 378 -15.53 36.39 9.02
CA ARG A 378 -16.86 36.27 8.42
C ARG A 378 -17.89 35.84 9.46
N LEU A 379 -17.58 34.84 10.27
CA LEU A 379 -18.44 34.36 11.36
C LEU A 379 -18.68 35.44 12.42
N GLN A 380 -17.64 36.21 12.80
CA GLN A 380 -17.81 37.32 13.74
C GLN A 380 -18.75 38.40 13.20
N LYS A 381 -18.68 38.72 11.90
CA LYS A 381 -19.61 39.66 11.26
C LYS A 381 -21.04 39.13 11.25
N GLU A 382 -21.22 37.84 11.01
CA GLU A 382 -22.52 37.17 11.02
C GLU A 382 -23.15 37.22 12.42
N ILE A 383 -22.41 36.85 13.46
CA ILE A 383 -22.83 36.96 14.86
C ILE A 383 -23.25 38.40 15.19
N GLN A 384 -22.44 39.40 14.83
CA GLN A 384 -22.81 40.81 15.06
C GLN A 384 -24.08 41.25 14.31
N THR A 385 -24.31 40.71 13.11
CA THR A 385 -25.53 41.02 12.36
C THR A 385 -26.77 40.39 12.99
N GLU A 386 -26.66 39.17 13.52
CA GLU A 386 -27.73 38.50 14.24
C GLU A 386 -28.05 39.20 15.56
N GLU A 387 -27.04 39.61 16.33
CA GLU A 387 -27.21 40.39 17.56
C GLU A 387 -27.97 41.71 17.30
N ARG A 388 -27.59 42.43 16.23
CA ARG A 388 -28.30 43.65 15.82
C ARG A 388 -29.75 43.37 15.44
N ARG A 389 -30.00 42.28 14.70
CA ARG A 389 -31.36 41.86 14.32
C ARG A 389 -32.21 41.48 15.53
N ALA A 390 -31.62 40.78 16.51
CA ALA A 390 -32.27 40.43 17.77
C ALA A 390 -32.62 41.68 18.60
N ALA A 391 -31.68 42.63 18.73
CA ALA A 391 -31.91 43.90 19.42
C ALA A 391 -33.05 44.71 18.77
N GLN A 392 -33.11 44.73 17.44
CA GLN A 392 -34.18 45.42 16.71
C GLN A 392 -35.56 44.76 16.94
N MET A 393 -35.63 43.43 17.01
CA MET A 393 -36.86 42.70 17.33
C MET A 393 -37.35 43.00 18.75
N ILE A 394 -36.45 43.15 19.72
CA ILE A 394 -36.78 43.54 21.09
C ILE A 394 -37.31 44.98 21.13
N SER A 395 -36.66 45.91 20.44
CA SER A 395 -37.10 47.31 20.37
C SER A 395 -38.48 47.49 19.72
N ASN A 396 -38.86 46.61 18.79
CA ASN A 396 -40.16 46.68 18.11
C ASN A 396 -41.32 46.11 18.95
N ARG A 397 -41.05 45.35 20.01
CA ARG A 397 -42.08 44.94 20.97
C ARG A 397 -42.46 46.14 21.85
N ARG A 398 -43.31 47.02 21.32
CA ARG A 398 -43.93 48.08 22.15
C ARG A 398 -44.71 47.42 23.29
N PRO A 399 -44.57 47.91 24.54
CA PRO A 399 -45.38 47.43 25.64
C PRO A 399 -46.85 47.69 25.31
N ARG A 400 -47.64 46.61 25.20
CA ARG A 400 -49.10 46.72 25.19
C ARG A 400 -49.47 47.38 26.51
N ARG A 401 -49.94 48.63 26.45
CA ARG A 401 -50.52 49.30 27.62
C ARG A 401 -51.73 48.47 28.05
N LEU A 402 -51.64 47.93 29.27
CA LEU A 402 -52.73 47.24 29.96
C LEU A 402 -53.79 48.26 30.39
#